data_AF-A0A364VA41-F1
#
_entry.id   AF-A0A364VA41-F1
#
_cell.length_a   1.000
_cell.length_b   1.000
_cell.length_c   1.000
_cell.angle_alpha   90.00
_cell.angle_beta   90.00
_cell.angle_gamma   90.00
#
_symmetry.space_group_name_H-M   'P 1'
#
loop_
_entity.id
_entity.type
_entity.pdbx_description
1 polymer ?
#
loop_
_entity_poly.entity_id
_entity_poly.type
_entity_poly.pdbx_seq_one_letter_code
_entity_poly.pdbx_strand_id
1 'polypeptide(L)'
;MQKITADIEMMDGTEHKDVRIILADMIRYEEVAKRHKWGGLQDNPITAQSFMAYAAMTRTGVYDPNKGFDEFVTECAGVMADFGDELPPTM
;
A
#
# COMPACT_ATOMS: atom_id res chain seq x y z
N MET A 1 -4.97 -9.54 -17.17
CA MET A 1 -4.08 -9.08 -16.10
C MET A 1 -4.85 -8.02 -15.32
N GLN A 2 -5.36 -8.35 -14.14
CA GLN A 2 -6.06 -7.39 -13.30
C GLN A 2 -5.10 -6.25 -12.94
N LYS A 3 -5.59 -5.02 -13.01
CA LYS A 3 -4.85 -3.84 -12.58
C LYS A 3 -5.22 -3.62 -11.12
N ILE A 4 -4.20 -3.55 -10.27
CA ILE A 4 -4.39 -3.23 -8.86
C ILE A 4 -4.12 -1.74 -8.74
N THR A 5 -5.12 -1.01 -8.25
CA THR A 5 -5.07 0.43 -8.03
C THR A 5 -5.43 0.73 -6.60
N ALA A 6 -4.79 1.75 -6.05
CA ALA A 6 -5.09 2.28 -4.74
C ALA A 6 -5.53 3.73 -4.86
N ASP A 7 -6.58 4.05 -4.12
CA ASP A 7 -6.99 5.41 -3.81
C ASP A 7 -6.51 5.75 -2.40
N ILE A 8 -5.79 6.86 -2.27
CA ILE A 8 -5.19 7.32 -1.02
C ILE A 8 -5.76 8.69 -0.69
N GLU A 9 -6.28 8.83 0.52
CA GLU A 9 -6.70 10.09 1.10
C GLU A 9 -5.67 10.53 2.16
N MET A 10 -5.21 11.76 2.04
CA MET A 10 -4.28 12.40 2.98
C MET A 10 -5.06 13.25 3.99
N MET A 11 -4.51 13.41 5.19
CA MET A 11 -5.11 14.18 6.29
C MET A 11 -5.25 15.67 5.99
N ASP A 12 -4.50 16.19 5.01
CA ASP A 12 -4.64 17.57 4.53
C ASP A 12 -5.80 17.75 3.53
N GLY A 13 -6.54 16.68 3.22
CA GLY A 13 -7.64 16.65 2.27
C GLY A 13 -7.22 16.35 0.84
N THR A 14 -5.93 16.09 0.58
CA THR A 14 -5.45 15.69 -0.76
C THR A 14 -5.85 14.24 -1.06
N GLU A 15 -6.44 14.01 -2.22
CA GLU A 15 -6.75 12.67 -2.72
C GLU A 15 -5.84 12.29 -3.89
N HIS A 16 -5.29 11.07 -3.84
CA HIS A 16 -4.54 10.46 -4.92
C HIS A 16 -5.29 9.22 -5.41
N LYS A 17 -5.93 9.34 -6.57
CA LYS A 17 -6.76 8.28 -7.16
C LYS A 17 -6.01 7.50 -8.23
N ASP A 18 -6.45 6.27 -8.46
CA ASP A 18 -5.94 5.38 -9.51
C ASP A 18 -4.42 5.13 -9.42
N VAL A 19 -3.85 5.14 -8.20
CA VAL A 19 -2.42 4.90 -8.00
C VAL A 19 -2.14 3.44 -8.27
N ARG A 20 -1.50 3.16 -9.41
CA ARG A 20 -1.22 1.80 -9.83
C ARG A 20 -0.17 1.14 -8.95
N ILE A 21 -0.55 0.05 -8.30
CA ILE A 21 0.35 -0.86 -7.60
C ILE A 21 0.93 -1.84 -8.62
N ILE A 22 2.25 -2.02 -8.59
CA ILE A 22 2.96 -2.98 -9.45
C ILE A 22 3.69 -4.02 -8.61
N LEU A 23 4.15 -5.08 -9.27
CA LEU A 23 4.87 -6.17 -8.61
C LEU A 23 6.08 -5.70 -7.79
N ALA A 24 6.79 -4.65 -8.23
CA ALA A 24 7.90 -4.08 -7.47
C ALA A 24 7.47 -3.54 -6.10
N ASP A 25 6.27 -2.96 -5.99
CA ASP A 25 5.73 -2.44 -4.74
C ASP A 25 5.35 -3.59 -3.79
N MET A 26 4.84 -4.69 -4.35
CA MET A 26 4.50 -5.92 -3.60
C MET A 26 5.75 -6.63 -3.07
N ILE A 27 6.79 -6.78 -3.91
CA ILE A 27 8.06 -7.38 -3.48
C ILE A 27 8.70 -6.54 -2.37
N ARG A 28 8.64 -5.21 -2.49
CA ARG A 28 9.13 -4.31 -1.44
C ARG A 28 8.38 -4.51 -0.13
N TYR A 29 7.06 -4.71 -0.17
CA TYR A 29 6.28 -5.06 1.02
C TYR A 29 6.76 -6.39 1.62
N GLU A 30 6.90 -7.46 0.83
CA GLU A 30 7.33 -8.77 1.34
C GLU A 30 8.70 -8.71 2.04
N GLU A 31 9.66 -7.99 1.46
CA GLU A 31 10.98 -7.81 2.06
C GLU A 31 10.91 -7.10 3.42
N VAL A 32 10.11 -6.03 3.52
CA VAL A 32 9.95 -5.27 4.75
C VAL A 32 9.14 -6.06 5.77
N ALA A 33 8.03 -6.67 5.38
CA ALA A 33 7.20 -7.52 6.23
C ALA A 33 8.01 -8.66 6.84
N LYS A 34 8.91 -9.29 6.07
CA LYS A 34 9.82 -10.33 6.56
C LYS A 34 10.82 -9.80 7.58
N ARG A 35 11.39 -8.61 7.35
CA ARG A 35 12.34 -7.96 8.28
C ARG A 35 11.67 -7.54 9.59
N HIS A 36 10.46 -7.00 9.51
CA HIS A 36 9.71 -6.49 10.66
C HIS A 36 8.78 -7.54 11.30
N LYS A 37 8.72 -8.76 10.74
CA LYS A 37 7.86 -9.86 11.21
C LYS A 37 6.38 -9.48 11.26
N TRP A 38 5.91 -8.73 10.26
CA TRP A 38 4.52 -8.29 10.18
C TRP A 38 3.50 -9.40 9.85
N GLY A 39 3.98 -10.55 9.37
CA GLY A 39 3.13 -11.62 8.87
C GLY A 39 2.84 -11.49 7.38
N GLY A 40 1.90 -12.28 6.88
CA GLY A 40 1.42 -12.21 5.50
C GLY A 40 0.35 -11.13 5.30
N LEU A 41 -0.07 -10.94 4.05
CA LEU A 41 -1.17 -10.04 3.68
C LEU A 41 -2.46 -10.32 4.46
N GLN A 42 -2.74 -11.59 4.76
CA GLN A 42 -3.95 -11.99 5.48
C GLN A 42 -3.89 -11.70 6.99
N ASP A 43 -2.69 -11.71 7.57
CA ASP A 43 -2.51 -11.46 9.01
C ASP A 43 -2.66 -9.97 9.34
N ASN A 44 -2.20 -9.10 8.44
CA ASN A 44 -2.17 -7.66 8.66
C ASN A 44 -2.53 -6.87 7.39
N PRO A 45 -3.78 -7.01 6.90
CA PRO A 45 -4.19 -6.47 5.61
C PRO A 45 -4.06 -4.96 5.54
N ILE A 46 -4.38 -4.23 6.62
CA ILE A 46 -4.27 -2.77 6.66
C ILE A 46 -2.82 -2.33 6.43
N THR A 47 -1.88 -2.88 7.19
CA THR A 47 -0.44 -2.56 7.05
C THR A 47 0.06 -2.84 5.65
N ALA A 48 -0.35 -3.98 5.08
CA ALA A 48 0.06 -4.37 3.74
C ALA A 48 -0.44 -3.42 2.66
N GLN A 49 -1.73 -3.07 2.70
CA GLN A 49 -2.34 -2.13 1.74
C GLN A 49 -1.69 -0.75 1.84
N SER A 50 -1.55 -0.23 3.07
CA SER A 50 -0.91 1.06 3.30
C SER A 50 0.54 1.09 2.84
N PHE A 51 1.30 0.02 3.07
CA PHE A 51 2.69 -0.05 2.62
C PHE A 51 2.82 -0.13 1.10
N MET A 52 1.97 -0.91 0.43
CA MET A 52 1.96 -0.98 -1.03
C MET A 52 1.56 0.36 -1.65
N ALA A 53 0.60 1.07 -1.05
CA ALA A 53 0.23 2.42 -1.46
C ALA A 53 1.39 3.41 -1.28
N TYR A 54 2.06 3.41 -0.12
CA TYR A 54 3.27 4.20 0.12
C TYR A 54 4.39 3.89 -0.90
N ALA A 55 4.62 2.60 -1.18
CA ALA A 55 5.62 2.18 -2.16
C ALA A 55 5.28 2.71 -3.57
N ALA A 56 4.00 2.64 -3.97
CA ALA A 56 3.54 3.16 -5.25
C ALA A 56 3.63 4.70 -5.32
N MET A 57 3.26 5.42 -4.25
CA MET A 57 3.34 6.89 -4.19
C MET A 57 4.78 7.40 -4.20
N THR A 58 5.69 6.74 -3.49
CA THR A 58 7.12 7.09 -3.51
C THR A 58 7.76 6.81 -4.87
N ARG A 59 7.41 5.69 -5.50
CA ARG A 59 7.88 5.36 -6.85
C ARG A 59 7.37 6.33 -7.92
N THR A 60 6.13 6.81 -7.78
CA THR A 60 5.53 7.77 -8.73
C THR A 60 5.96 9.21 -8.47
N GLY A 61 6.74 9.46 -7.41
CA GLY A 61 7.21 10.79 -7.03
C GLY A 61 6.14 11.68 -6.41
N VAL A 62 4.99 11.10 -6.06
CA VAL A 62 3.87 11.80 -5.41
C VAL A 62 4.15 12.01 -3.93
N TYR A 63 4.82 11.06 -3.28
CA TYR A 63 5.21 11.13 -1.88
C TYR A 63 6.73 11.12 -1.73
N ASP A 64 7.25 11.91 -0.79
CA ASP A 64 8.69 11.98 -0.52
C ASP A 64 9.18 10.68 0.15
N PRO A 65 10.08 9.90 -0.48
CA PRO A 65 10.60 8.68 0.12
C PRO A 65 11.42 8.90 1.40
N ASN A 66 11.88 10.13 1.67
CA ASN A 66 12.67 10.44 2.87
C ASN A 66 11.82 10.56 4.14
N LYS A 67 10.51 10.81 4.02
CA LYS A 67 9.59 10.85 5.16
C LYS A 67 9.39 9.48 5.80
N GLY A 68 9.58 8.40 5.04
CA GLY A 68 9.40 7.04 5.53
C GLY A 68 7.93 6.62 5.63
N PHE A 69 7.73 5.36 6.01
CA PHE A 69 6.40 4.75 6.09
C PHE A 69 5.61 5.19 7.33
N ASP A 70 6.27 5.36 8.48
CA ASP A 70 5.58 5.75 9.72
C ASP A 70 4.95 7.14 9.62
N GLU A 71 5.65 8.08 8.97
CA GLU A 71 5.12 9.41 8.68
C GLU A 71 3.96 9.32 7.68
N PHE A 72 4.08 8.48 6.65
CA PHE A 72 3.00 8.26 5.69
C PHE A 72 1.72 7.77 6.38
N VAL A 73 1.82 6.82 7.31
CA VAL A 73 0.66 6.33 8.07
C VAL A 73 0.04 7.43 8.95
N THR A 74 0.83 8.38 9.42
CA THR A 74 0.37 9.50 10.23
C THR A 74 -0.31 10.59 9.38
N GLU A 75 0.22 10.84 8.18
CA GLU A 75 -0.32 11.82 7.22
C GLU A 75 -1.46 11.25 6.36
N CYS A 76 -1.66 9.93 6.34
CA CYS A 76 -2.69 9.26 5.55
C CYS A 76 -4.00 9.10 6.36
N ALA A 77 -5.09 9.63 5.81
CA ALA A 77 -6.43 9.47 6.36
C ALA A 77 -7.02 8.08 6.03
N GLY A 78 -6.73 7.56 4.84
CA GLY A 78 -7.21 6.25 4.41
C GLY A 78 -6.56 5.74 3.13
N VAL A 79 -6.48 4.41 3.02
CA VAL A 79 -6.05 3.71 1.80
C VAL A 79 -7.14 2.72 1.42
N MET A 80 -7.62 2.83 0.19
CA MET A 80 -8.54 1.88 -0.42
C MET A 80 -7.85 1.27 -1.63
N ALA A 81 -7.43 0.02 -1.51
CA ALA A 81 -6.78 -0.68 -2.62
C ALA A 81 -7.70 -1.78 -3.16
N ASP A 82 -7.99 -1.69 -4.46
CA ASP A 82 -8.75 -2.69 -5.20
C ASP A 82 -7.78 -3.74 -5.74
N PHE A 83 -7.71 -4.88 -5.04
CA PHE A 83 -6.88 -6.02 -5.45
C PHE A 83 -7.57 -6.95 -6.44
N GLY A 84 -8.83 -6.68 -6.82
CA GLY A 84 -9.66 -7.60 -7.59
C GLY A 84 -10.07 -8.84 -6.79
N ASP A 85 -11.28 -9.34 -7.05
CA ASP A 85 -11.85 -10.56 -6.48
C ASP A 85 -11.00 -11.82 -6.82
N GLU A 86 -9.91 -12.07 -6.12
CA GLU A 86 -9.19 -13.38 -6.12
C GLU A 86 -8.51 -13.69 -4.77
N LEU A 87 -9.21 -13.44 -3.66
CA LEU A 87 -8.98 -14.27 -2.47
C LEU A 87 -10.03 -15.39 -2.49
N PRO A 88 -9.69 -16.61 -2.97
CA PRO A 88 -10.60 -17.73 -2.78
C PRO A 88 -10.90 -17.86 -1.27
N PRO A 89 -12.16 -18.05 -0.87
CA PRO A 89 -12.48 -18.28 0.53
C PRO A 89 -11.68 -19.50 0.98
N THR A 90 -10.87 -19.32 2.01
CA THR A 90 -10.16 -20.41 2.66
C THR A 90 -11.19 -21.45 3.06
N MET A 91 -11.11 -22.62 2.41
CA MET A 91 -11.96 -23.78 2.67
C MET A 91 -11.66 -24.38 4.05
#